data_AF-A0AAJ1V816-F1
#
_entry.id   AF-A0AAJ1V816-F1
#
_cell.length_a   1.000
_cell.length_b   1.000
_cell.length_c   1.000
_cell.angle_alpha   90.00
_cell.angle_beta   90.00
_cell.angle_gamma   90.00
#
_symmetry.space_group_name_H-M   'P 1'
#
loop_
_entity.id
_entity.type
_entity.pdbx_description
1 polymer ?
#
loop_
_entity_poly.entity_id
_entity_poly.type
_entity_poly.pdbx_seq_one_letter_code
_entity_poly.pdbx_strand_id
1 'polypeptide(L)'
;MNNFNELDNIIYKIVKDKLYEMVPEYSYYENGETGIYFFMNEFTVSLINEIEDHKSNNFIDNSFELINYLGESNNLEILNIIKVGILEILYTSENLDRKKIEELLSEKLRPIFRNFSNYYY
;
A
#
# COMPACT_ATOMS: atom_id res chain seq x y z
N MET A 1 20.54 19.00 -10.51
CA MET A 1 19.84 18.22 -9.46
C MET A 1 18.78 19.13 -8.86
N ASN A 2 17.50 19.03 -9.27
CA ASN A 2 16.38 19.72 -8.61
C ASN A 2 14.97 19.25 -9.10
N ASN A 3 14.82 18.67 -10.30
CA ASN A 3 13.49 18.25 -10.78
C ASN A 3 12.98 16.90 -10.22
N PHE A 4 13.87 15.97 -9.87
CA PHE A 4 13.46 14.64 -9.37
C PHE A 4 12.85 14.75 -7.96
N ASN A 5 13.49 15.51 -7.06
CA ASN A 5 12.98 15.73 -5.70
C ASN A 5 11.61 16.44 -5.69
N GLU A 6 11.35 17.33 -6.66
CA GLU A 6 10.04 18.00 -6.78
C GLU A 6 8.94 17.03 -7.23
N LEU A 7 9.24 16.15 -8.19
CA LEU A 7 8.32 15.10 -8.63
C LEU A 7 8.01 14.10 -7.52
N ASP A 8 9.02 13.66 -6.77
CA ASP A 8 8.84 12.73 -5.66
C ASP A 8 7.99 13.35 -4.54
N ASN A 9 8.19 14.64 -4.24
CA ASN A 9 7.36 15.38 -3.29
C ASN A 9 5.90 15.53 -3.75
N ILE A 10 5.67 15.70 -5.06
CA ILE A 10 4.31 15.77 -5.62
C ILE A 10 3.63 14.41 -5.52
N ILE A 11 4.32 13.32 -5.88
CA ILE A 11 3.77 11.96 -5.76
C ILE A 11 3.51 11.61 -4.30
N TYR A 12 4.44 11.94 -3.40
CA TYR A 12 4.25 11.81 -1.95
C TYR A 12 2.95 12.46 -1.51
N LYS A 13 2.77 13.74 -1.87
CA LYS A 13 1.58 14.49 -1.50
C LYS A 13 0.30 13.86 -2.08
N ILE A 14 0.30 13.47 -3.35
CA ILE A 14 -0.87 12.87 -3.99
C ILE A 14 -1.28 11.57 -3.30
N VAL A 15 -0.31 10.67 -3.05
CA VAL A 15 -0.58 9.37 -2.42
C VAL A 15 -1.06 9.57 -0.98
N LYS A 16 -0.40 10.46 -0.24
CA LYS A 16 -0.76 10.80 1.15
C LYS A 16 -2.15 11.43 1.26
N ASP A 17 -2.43 12.46 0.45
CA ASP A 17 -3.72 13.14 0.47
C ASP A 17 -4.83 12.14 0.11
N LYS A 18 -4.59 11.26 -0.87
CA LYS A 18 -5.54 10.22 -1.25
C LYS A 18 -5.74 9.17 -0.15
N LEU A 19 -4.68 8.80 0.57
CA LEU A 19 -4.77 7.89 1.69
C LEU A 19 -5.68 8.44 2.79
N TYR A 20 -5.47 9.69 3.21
CA TYR A 20 -6.30 10.31 4.25
C TYR A 20 -7.75 10.58 3.78
N GLU A 21 -7.96 10.75 2.47
CA GLU A 21 -9.29 10.86 1.89
C GLU A 21 -10.06 9.52 1.93
N MET A 22 -9.39 8.43 1.52
CA MET A 22 -10.05 7.13 1.35
C MET A 22 -10.06 6.27 2.60
N VAL A 23 -9.05 6.40 3.47
CA VAL A 23 -8.90 5.63 4.71
C VAL A 23 -8.88 6.59 5.91
N PRO A 24 -10.00 7.26 6.22
CA PRO A 24 -10.07 8.24 7.29
C PRO A 24 -9.79 7.65 8.68
N GLU A 25 -9.91 6.33 8.83
CA GLU A 25 -9.55 5.59 10.03
C GLU A 25 -8.04 5.55 10.29
N TYR A 26 -7.21 5.74 9.25
CA TYR A 26 -5.77 5.79 9.41
C TYR A 26 -5.32 7.08 10.09
N SER A 27 -5.01 6.98 11.37
CA SER A 27 -4.37 8.05 12.13
C SER A 27 -2.90 7.71 12.38
N TYR A 28 -2.00 8.35 11.64
CA TYR A 28 -0.55 8.28 11.88
C TYR A 28 -0.03 9.63 12.35
N TYR A 29 0.83 9.62 13.36
CA TYR A 29 1.54 10.83 13.80
C TYR A 29 2.73 11.05 12.88
N GLU A 30 2.57 11.95 11.92
CA GLU A 30 3.59 12.19 10.89
C GLU A 30 4.87 12.78 11.50
N ASN A 31 5.99 12.07 11.40
CA ASN A 31 7.31 12.68 11.55
C ASN A 31 7.68 13.30 10.19
N GLY A 32 7.78 14.63 10.13
CA GLY A 32 7.94 15.42 8.90
C GLY A 32 9.18 15.16 8.04
N GLU A 33 9.97 14.13 8.34
CA GLU A 33 11.18 13.71 7.62
C GLU A 33 11.05 12.33 6.95
N THR A 34 9.89 11.68 7.01
CA THR A 34 9.74 10.31 6.46
C THR A 34 9.34 10.32 4.98
N GLY A 35 10.11 9.60 4.16
CA GLY A 35 9.84 9.46 2.72
C GLY A 35 8.63 8.56 2.41
N ILE A 36 8.11 8.61 1.18
CA ILE A 36 6.84 7.95 0.81
C ILE A 36 6.84 6.45 1.09
N TYR A 37 7.94 5.75 0.80
CA TYR A 37 8.04 4.32 1.03
C TYR A 37 7.96 3.99 2.52
N PHE A 38 8.61 4.76 3.39
CA PHE A 38 8.50 4.55 4.82
C PHE A 38 7.08 4.79 5.31
N PHE A 39 6.46 5.89 4.87
CA PHE A 39 5.07 6.20 5.21
C PHE A 39 4.10 5.07 4.78
N MET A 40 4.24 4.56 3.55
CA MET A 40 3.39 3.48 3.05
C MET A 40 3.68 2.13 3.70
N ASN A 41 4.92 1.88 4.13
CA ASN A 41 5.25 0.70 4.93
C ASN A 41 4.53 0.75 6.29
N GLU A 42 4.53 1.88 6.98
CA GLU A 42 3.82 2.06 8.26
C GLU A 42 2.31 1.88 8.12
N PHE A 43 1.74 2.42 7.05
CA PHE A 43 0.35 2.14 6.68
C PHE A 43 0.12 0.63 6.47
N THR A 44 0.99 -0.04 5.73
CA THR A 44 0.86 -1.47 5.45
C THR A 44 0.99 -2.33 6.71
N VAL A 45 1.90 -1.98 7.62
CA VAL A 45 2.01 -2.63 8.94
C VAL A 45 0.74 -2.46 9.75
N SER A 46 0.16 -1.26 9.74
CA SER A 46 -1.12 -1.01 10.41
C SER A 46 -2.24 -1.86 9.83
N LEU A 47 -2.28 -2.01 8.50
CA LEU A 47 -3.21 -2.89 7.81
C LEU A 47 -3.01 -4.37 8.14
N ILE A 48 -1.78 -4.85 8.22
CA ILE A 48 -1.48 -6.23 8.63
C ILE A 48 -2.06 -6.51 10.01
N ASN A 49 -1.76 -5.64 10.98
CA ASN A 49 -2.26 -5.80 12.35
C ASN A 49 -3.79 -5.81 12.38
N GLU A 50 -4.43 -4.93 11.62
CA GLU A 50 -5.90 -4.86 11.56
C GLU A 50 -6.51 -6.15 10.98
N ILE A 51 -5.90 -6.73 9.94
CA ILE A 51 -6.36 -8.00 9.32
C ILE A 51 -6.17 -9.19 10.28
N GLU A 52 -5.13 -9.18 11.11
CA GLU A 52 -4.90 -10.22 12.12
C GLU A 52 -5.97 -10.19 13.21
N ASP A 53 -6.33 -9.00 13.68
CA ASP A 53 -7.27 -8.80 14.77
C ASP A 53 -8.74 -8.90 14.31
N HIS A 54 -9.01 -8.58 13.05
CA HIS A 54 -10.37 -8.45 12.52
C HIS A 54 -10.55 -9.15 11.16
N LYS A 55 -11.69 -9.84 10.99
CA LYS A 55 -12.02 -10.48 9.70
C LYS A 55 -12.31 -9.47 8.58
N SER A 56 -12.90 -8.33 8.93
CA SER A 56 -13.23 -7.21 8.05
C SER A 56 -13.71 -6.06 8.92
N ASN A 57 -13.36 -4.84 8.53
CA ASN A 57 -13.87 -3.58 9.05
C ASN A 57 -13.60 -2.47 8.03
N ASN A 58 -14.06 -1.26 8.33
CA ASN A 58 -13.89 -0.13 7.42
C ASN A 58 -12.41 0.16 7.10
N PHE A 59 -11.50 0.03 8.07
CA PHE A 59 -10.07 0.27 7.83
C PHE A 59 -9.53 -0.69 6.76
N ILE A 60 -9.82 -1.98 6.89
CA ILE A 60 -9.40 -3.01 5.93
C ILE A 60 -10.04 -2.76 4.56
N ASP A 61 -11.36 -2.58 4.52
CA ASP A 61 -12.11 -2.45 3.27
C ASP A 61 -11.66 -1.19 2.49
N ASN A 62 -11.56 -0.05 3.18
CA ASN A 62 -11.09 1.21 2.61
C ASN A 62 -9.62 1.12 2.15
N SER A 63 -8.79 0.40 2.90
CA SER A 63 -7.38 0.20 2.53
C SER A 63 -7.24 -0.57 1.22
N PHE A 64 -8.00 -1.65 1.03
CA PHE A 64 -7.99 -2.37 -0.24
C PHE A 64 -8.62 -1.56 -1.38
N GLU A 65 -9.62 -0.73 -1.11
CA GLU A 65 -10.16 0.22 -2.09
C GLU A 65 -9.09 1.22 -2.55
N LEU A 66 -8.33 1.81 -1.61
CA LEU A 66 -7.20 2.69 -1.90
C LEU A 66 -6.12 1.99 -2.72
N ILE A 67 -5.70 0.79 -2.29
CA ILE A 67 -4.64 0.00 -2.96
C ILE A 67 -5.05 -0.27 -4.41
N ASN A 68 -6.30 -0.70 -4.62
CA ASN A 68 -6.82 -0.98 -5.96
C ASN A 68 -6.92 0.30 -6.79
N TYR A 69 -7.41 1.40 -6.22
CA TYR A 69 -7.47 2.71 -6.89
C TYR A 69 -6.09 3.17 -7.37
N LEU A 70 -5.08 3.12 -6.50
CA LEU A 70 -3.70 3.51 -6.83
C LEU A 70 -3.07 2.51 -7.82
N GLY A 71 -3.41 1.23 -7.72
CA GLY A 71 -2.98 0.18 -8.65
C GLY A 71 -3.42 0.40 -10.10
N GLU A 72 -4.54 1.10 -10.32
CA GLU A 72 -5.00 1.46 -11.66
C GLU A 72 -4.21 2.61 -12.29
N SER A 73 -3.33 3.29 -11.54
CA SER A 73 -2.47 4.36 -12.05
C SER A 73 -1.58 3.91 -13.21
N ASN A 74 -1.30 4.84 -14.12
CA ASN A 74 -0.28 4.69 -15.17
C ASN A 74 1.06 5.32 -14.77
N ASN A 75 1.14 5.92 -13.58
CA ASN A 75 2.37 6.50 -13.05
C ASN A 75 3.25 5.39 -12.44
N LEU A 76 4.45 5.21 -12.98
CA LEU A 76 5.38 4.16 -12.55
C LEU A 76 5.81 4.30 -11.09
N GLU A 77 5.93 5.52 -10.57
CA GLU A 77 6.31 5.73 -9.17
C GLU A 77 5.19 5.30 -8.21
N ILE A 78 3.94 5.63 -8.53
CA ILE A 78 2.78 5.14 -7.77
C ILE A 78 2.73 3.61 -7.80
N LEU A 79 2.95 3.01 -8.98
CA LEU A 79 2.97 1.55 -9.10
C LEU A 79 4.12 0.91 -8.31
N ASN A 80 5.29 1.54 -8.25
CA ASN A 80 6.41 1.07 -7.43
C ASN A 80 6.12 1.17 -5.94
N ILE A 81 5.48 2.27 -5.50
CA ILE A 81 5.02 2.44 -4.12
C ILE A 81 4.03 1.33 -3.75
N ILE A 82 3.04 1.04 -4.60
CA ILE A 82 2.10 -0.08 -4.37
C ILE A 82 2.83 -1.42 -4.35
N LYS A 83 3.73 -1.65 -5.30
CA LYS A 83 4.41 -2.93 -5.42
C LYS A 83 5.32 -3.22 -4.22
N VAL A 84 6.24 -2.31 -3.90
CA VAL A 84 7.29 -2.52 -2.88
C VAL A 84 6.82 -2.06 -1.50
N GLY A 85 6.14 -0.92 -1.43
CA GLY A 85 5.71 -0.33 -0.17
C GLY A 85 4.44 -0.94 0.42
N ILE A 86 3.74 -1.81 -0.32
CA ILE A 86 2.51 -2.46 0.14
C ILE A 86 2.48 -3.95 -0.20
N LEU A 87 2.41 -4.30 -1.49
CA LEU A 87 2.11 -5.67 -1.92
C LEU A 87 3.20 -6.66 -1.50
N GLU A 88 4.47 -6.28 -1.60
CA GLU A 88 5.60 -7.10 -1.16
C GLU A 88 5.54 -7.39 0.35
N ILE A 89 5.20 -6.39 1.15
CA ILE A 89 5.08 -6.51 2.61
C ILE A 89 3.87 -7.39 2.99
N LEU A 90 2.72 -7.17 2.36
CA LEU A 90 1.54 -8.04 2.54
C LEU A 90 1.84 -9.49 2.15
N TYR A 91 2.62 -9.70 1.07
CA TYR A 91 2.96 -11.05 0.60
C TYR A 91 3.91 -11.78 1.57
N THR A 92 4.89 -11.05 2.11
CA THR A 92 5.94 -11.59 2.97
C THR A 92 5.53 -11.69 4.44
N SER A 93 4.42 -11.08 4.84
CA SER A 93 3.86 -11.26 6.19
C SER A 93 3.43 -12.71 6.41
N GLU A 94 4.04 -13.35 7.41
CA GLU A 94 3.76 -14.76 7.76
C GLU A 94 2.36 -14.97 8.35
N ASN A 95 1.77 -13.90 8.87
CA ASN A 95 0.48 -13.94 9.57
C ASN A 95 -0.73 -13.84 8.64
N LEU A 96 -0.50 -13.56 7.35
CA LEU A 96 -1.57 -13.34 6.38
C LEU A 96 -1.80 -14.55 5.48
N ASP A 97 -3.08 -14.85 5.23
CA ASP A 97 -3.48 -15.79 4.19
C ASP A 97 -3.35 -15.12 2.82
N ARG A 98 -2.23 -15.38 2.13
CA ARG A 98 -1.90 -14.81 0.81
C ARG A 98 -3.04 -14.97 -0.20
N LYS A 99 -3.79 -16.08 -0.15
CA LYS A 99 -4.90 -16.29 -1.09
C LYS A 99 -6.05 -15.32 -0.84
N LYS A 100 -6.38 -15.07 0.43
CA LYS A 100 -7.42 -14.09 0.79
C LYS A 100 -7.00 -12.67 0.42
N ILE A 101 -5.74 -12.32 0.65
CA ILE A 101 -5.21 -11.01 0.24
C ILE A 101 -5.35 -10.84 -1.27
N GLU A 102 -4.96 -11.86 -2.04
CA GLU A 102 -5.07 -11.83 -3.50
C GLU A 102 -6.52 -11.64 -4.00
N GLU A 103 -7.50 -12.25 -3.32
CA GLU A 103 -8.92 -12.13 -3.66
C GLU A 103 -9.43 -10.68 -3.52
N LEU A 104 -8.85 -9.89 -2.60
CA LEU A 104 -9.18 -8.48 -2.36
C LEU A 104 -8.51 -7.52 -3.36
N LEU A 105 -7.56 -7.98 -4.15
CA LEU A 105 -6.84 -7.17 -5.14
C LEU A 105 -7.59 -7.10 -6.49
N SER A 106 -7.42 -5.97 -7.18
CA SER A 106 -7.91 -5.76 -8.55
C SER A 106 -7.26 -6.71 -9.54
N GLU A 107 -7.89 -6.93 -10.70
CA GLU A 107 -7.37 -7.82 -11.75
C GLU A 107 -5.94 -7.46 -12.18
N LYS A 108 -5.59 -6.17 -12.14
CA LYS A 108 -4.26 -5.66 -12.48
C LYS A 108 -3.21 -5.98 -11.43
N LEU A 109 -3.57 -5.98 -10.15
CA LEU A 109 -2.63 -6.18 -9.04
C LEU A 109 -2.41 -7.67 -8.70
N ARG A 110 -3.41 -8.53 -8.92
CA ARG A 110 -3.29 -9.99 -8.68
C ARG A 110 -2.04 -10.63 -9.31
N PRO A 111 -1.74 -10.44 -10.62
CA PRO A 111 -0.54 -11.05 -11.22
C PRO A 111 0.76 -10.49 -10.64
N ILE A 112 0.78 -9.22 -10.22
CA ILE A 112 1.94 -8.61 -9.55
C ILE A 112 2.16 -9.28 -8.19
N PHE A 113 1.10 -9.43 -7.41
CA PHE A 113 1.14 -10.07 -6.09
C PHE A 113 1.60 -11.53 -6.18
N ARG A 114 1.03 -12.32 -7.10
CA ARG A 114 1.45 -13.71 -7.32
C ARG A 114 2.92 -13.83 -7.71
N ASN A 115 3.46 -12.87 -8.45
CA ASN A 115 4.85 -12.94 -8.91
C ASN A 115 5.87 -12.91 -7.75
N PHE A 116 5.48 -12.46 -6.56
CA PHE A 116 6.34 -12.52 -5.38
C PHE A 116 6.68 -13.95 -4.93
N SER A 117 5.88 -14.96 -5.30
CA SER A 117 6.20 -16.36 -5.01
C SER A 117 7.49 -16.85 -5.66
N ASN A 118 7.95 -16.16 -6.70
CA ASN A 118 9.21 -16.49 -7.36
C ASN A 118 10.44 -16.03 -6.56
N TYR A 119 10.25 -15.15 -5.57
CA TYR A 119 11.31 -14.52 -4.79
C TYR A 119 11.28 -14.92 -3.31
N TYR A 120 10.09 -15.15 -2.76
CA TYR A 120 9.87 -15.44 -1.34
C TYR A 120 9.15 -16.80 -1.21
N TYR A 121 9.90 -17.82 -0.78
CA TYR A 121 9.43 -19.19 -0.55
C TYR A 121 8.97 -19.36 0.89
#